data_AF-A0A934WWE9-F1
#
_entry.id   AF-A0A934WWE9-F1
#
_cell.length_a   1.000
_cell.length_b   1.000
_cell.length_c   1.000
_cell.angle_alpha   90.00
_cell.angle_beta   90.00
_cell.angle_gamma   90.00
#
_symmetry.space_group_name_H-M   'P 1'
#
loop_
_entity.id
_entity.type
_entity.pdbx_description
1 polymer ?
#
loop_
_entity_poly.entity_id
_entity_poly.type
_entity_poly.pdbx_seq_one_letter_code
_entity_poly.pdbx_strand_id
1 'polypeptide(L)'
;MNKIKFFREQNGITQTELAEIANLSLRTVQRVESGESIPKGHTLSALAQAMNMQSHELLGNGHVVDKEENHQLRLINISALVFIGIPFGNLFFPIALWLRYRKSEKVDQIGKHLINYHISWTVVVSILLAVSPFVQKVLGLPFPLILFVLLIAYCFNIFMIARFAIAINKGKYEQLAIGFKLL
;
A
#
# COMPACT_ATOMS: atom_id res chain seq x y z
N MET A 1 0.10 21.56 9.45
CA MET A 1 -0.28 22.90 8.95
C MET A 1 -0.40 22.84 7.43
N ASN A 2 -1.49 23.31 6.85
CA ASN A 2 -1.72 23.24 5.40
C ASN A 2 -0.84 24.28 4.68
N LYS A 3 -0.03 23.86 3.69
CA LYS A 3 0.87 24.76 2.92
C LYS A 3 0.12 25.90 2.24
N ILE A 4 -1.10 25.64 1.78
CA ILE A 4 -1.94 26.64 1.09
C ILE A 4 -2.40 27.70 2.08
N LYS A 5 -2.86 27.28 3.26
CA LYS A 5 -3.21 28.19 4.36
C LYS A 5 -2.01 29.02 4.81
N PHE A 6 -0.82 28.40 4.91
CA PHE A 6 0.40 29.11 5.30
C PHE A 6 0.79 30.20 4.28
N PHE A 7 0.78 29.89 2.99
CA PHE A 7 1.02 30.89 1.94
C PHE A 7 -0.01 32.02 2.00
N ARG A 8 -1.29 31.69 2.19
CA ARG A 8 -2.38 32.67 2.31
C ARG A 8 -2.11 33.65 3.46
N GLU A 9 -1.73 33.12 4.62
CA GLU A 9 -1.41 33.91 5.82
C GLU A 9 -0.15 34.75 5.64
N GLN A 10 0.88 34.22 4.96
CA GLN A 10 2.11 34.97 4.65
C GLN A 10 1.90 36.14 3.68
N ASN A 11 0.94 35.99 2.76
CA ASN A 11 0.58 37.05 1.81
C ASN A 11 -0.54 37.96 2.33
N GLY A 12 -1.07 37.73 3.54
CA GLY A 12 -2.09 38.56 4.16
C GLY A 12 -3.46 38.55 3.48
N ILE A 13 -3.74 37.55 2.62
CA ILE A 13 -4.98 37.47 1.84
C ILE A 13 -6.05 36.61 2.53
N THR A 14 -7.32 36.82 2.21
CA THR A 14 -8.46 36.04 2.74
C THR A 14 -8.69 34.76 1.92
N GLN A 15 -9.50 33.83 2.45
CA GLN A 15 -9.90 32.63 1.68
C GLN A 15 -10.71 32.99 0.43
N THR A 16 -11.50 34.07 0.51
CA THR A 16 -12.28 34.59 -0.61
C THR A 16 -11.37 35.17 -1.69
N GLU A 17 -10.39 35.98 -1.29
CA GLU A 17 -9.40 36.54 -2.22
C GLU A 17 -8.57 35.44 -2.90
N LEU A 18 -8.12 34.44 -2.15
CA LEU A 18 -7.42 33.29 -2.74
C LEU A 18 -8.31 32.53 -3.74
N ALA A 19 -9.62 32.40 -3.46
CA ALA A 19 -10.57 31.78 -4.36
C ALA A 19 -10.73 32.58 -5.66
N GLU A 20 -10.80 33.91 -5.57
CA GLU A 20 -10.86 34.80 -6.72
C GLU A 20 -9.58 34.74 -7.57
N ILE A 21 -8.39 34.84 -6.94
CA ILE A 21 -7.09 34.80 -7.64
C ILE A 21 -6.90 33.45 -8.33
N ALA A 22 -7.27 32.35 -7.69
CA ALA A 22 -7.19 31.01 -8.26
C ALA A 22 -8.36 30.67 -9.19
N ASN A 23 -9.34 31.57 -9.38
CA ASN A 23 -10.56 31.30 -10.14
C ASN A 23 -11.26 29.98 -9.71
N LEU A 24 -11.41 29.81 -8.40
CA LEU A 24 -12.05 28.67 -7.74
C LEU A 24 -13.20 29.16 -6.85
N SER A 25 -14.10 28.25 -6.46
CA SER A 25 -15.12 28.60 -5.47
C SER A 25 -14.51 28.67 -4.07
N LEU A 26 -15.02 29.58 -3.23
CA LEU A 26 -14.63 29.69 -1.81
C LEU A 26 -14.72 28.33 -1.09
N ARG A 27 -15.77 27.56 -1.36
CA ARG A 27 -15.95 26.21 -0.82
C ARG A 27 -14.81 25.26 -1.20
N THR A 28 -14.26 25.39 -2.41
CA THR A 28 -13.12 24.57 -2.84
C THR A 28 -11.87 24.92 -2.04
N VAL A 29 -11.56 26.22 -1.91
CA VAL A 29 -10.41 26.70 -1.11
C VAL A 29 -10.55 26.26 0.35
N GLN A 30 -11.73 26.40 0.94
CA GLN A 30 -12.01 25.96 2.31
C GLN A 30 -11.78 24.47 2.52
N ARG A 31 -12.32 23.61 1.64
CA ARG A 31 -12.13 22.16 1.69
C ARG A 31 -10.67 21.77 1.52
N VAL A 32 -9.94 22.48 0.66
CA VAL A 32 -8.52 22.25 0.45
C VAL A 32 -7.71 22.67 1.68
N GLU A 33 -7.97 23.85 2.25
CA GLU A 33 -7.28 24.34 3.45
C GLU A 33 -7.58 23.49 4.71
N SER A 34 -8.81 22.98 4.85
CA SER A 34 -9.21 22.10 5.95
C SER A 34 -8.71 20.66 5.81
N GLY A 35 -8.21 20.27 4.63
CA GLY A 35 -7.76 18.91 4.32
C GLY A 35 -8.88 17.96 3.90
N GLU A 36 -10.12 18.43 3.77
CA GLU A 36 -11.26 17.63 3.31
C GLU A 36 -11.13 17.20 1.85
N SER A 37 -10.40 17.96 1.02
CA SER A 37 -10.09 17.58 -0.35
C SER A 37 -8.66 17.90 -0.75
N ILE A 38 -7.97 16.91 -1.31
CA ILE A 38 -6.64 17.10 -1.91
C ILE A 38 -6.84 17.72 -3.30
N PRO A 39 -6.25 18.89 -3.61
CA PRO A 39 -6.38 19.52 -4.92
C PRO A 39 -5.75 18.63 -6.01
N LYS A 40 -6.45 18.45 -7.12
CA LYS A 40 -6.02 17.64 -8.28
C LYS A 40 -6.40 18.33 -9.59
N GLY A 41 -5.74 17.97 -10.69
CA GLY A 41 -6.05 18.47 -12.03
C GLY A 41 -6.09 20.00 -12.10
N HIS A 42 -7.20 20.55 -12.60
CA HIS A 42 -7.41 21.99 -12.72
C HIS A 42 -7.25 22.72 -11.39
N THR A 43 -7.83 22.24 -10.29
CA THR A 43 -7.75 22.89 -8.97
C THR A 43 -6.31 23.00 -8.49
N LEU A 44 -5.49 21.98 -8.71
CA LEU A 44 -4.07 22.00 -8.35
C LEU A 44 -3.31 23.01 -9.20
N SER A 45 -3.53 23.00 -10.52
CA SER A 45 -2.88 23.94 -11.44
C SER A 45 -3.25 25.39 -11.14
N ALA A 46 -4.52 25.65 -10.84
CA ALA A 46 -5.02 26.99 -10.58
C ALA A 46 -4.48 27.56 -9.26
N LEU A 47 -4.46 26.76 -8.19
CA LEU A 47 -3.81 27.14 -6.93
C LEU A 47 -2.29 27.32 -7.12
N ALA A 48 -1.65 26.46 -7.92
CA ALA A 48 -0.22 26.58 -8.20
C ALA A 48 0.13 27.87 -8.91
N GLN A 49 -0.65 28.22 -9.91
CA GLN A 49 -0.48 29.45 -10.67
C GLN A 49 -0.77 30.69 -9.81
N ALA A 50 -1.85 30.68 -9.02
CA ALA A 50 -2.18 31.76 -8.09
C ALA A 50 -1.07 32.01 -7.05
N MET A 51 -0.36 30.95 -6.66
CA MET A 51 0.69 31.01 -5.65
C MET A 51 2.10 31.11 -6.25
N ASN A 52 2.20 31.17 -7.58
CA ASN A 52 3.45 31.14 -8.34
C ASN A 52 4.41 30.01 -7.90
N MET A 53 3.84 28.83 -7.63
CA MET A 53 4.52 27.63 -7.16
C MET A 53 4.39 26.51 -8.17
N GLN A 54 5.27 25.51 -8.09
CA GLN A 54 5.09 24.29 -8.86
C GLN A 54 4.02 23.39 -8.22
N SER A 55 3.21 22.70 -9.04
CA SER A 55 2.15 21.79 -8.58
C SER A 55 2.59 20.76 -7.54
N HIS A 56 3.86 20.31 -7.58
CA HIS A 56 4.41 19.35 -6.64
C HIS A 56 4.78 19.96 -5.27
N GLU A 57 5.04 21.27 -5.21
CA GLU A 57 5.41 21.98 -3.98
C GLU A 57 4.19 22.19 -3.07
N LEU A 58 3.01 22.40 -3.66
CA LEU A 58 1.74 22.66 -2.97
C LEU A 58 1.16 21.48 -2.25
N LEU A 59 1.35 20.28 -2.79
CA LEU A 59 0.87 19.04 -2.19
C LEU A 59 1.56 18.74 -0.85
N GLY A 60 2.67 19.43 -0.55
CA GLY A 60 3.41 19.25 0.68
C GLY A 60 4.14 17.91 0.75
N ASN A 61 5.18 17.86 1.60
CA ASN A 61 5.97 16.66 1.73
C ASN A 61 5.12 15.49 2.27
N GLY A 62 4.10 15.74 3.08
CA GLY A 62 3.21 14.71 3.64
C GLY A 62 2.48 13.88 2.58
N HIS A 63 1.84 14.49 1.57
CA HIS A 63 1.14 13.72 0.53
C HIS A 63 2.09 13.00 -0.44
N VAL A 64 3.25 13.60 -0.72
CA VAL A 64 4.27 12.96 -1.55
C VAL A 64 4.87 11.76 -0.82
N VAL A 65 5.19 11.91 0.47
CA VAL A 65 5.67 10.85 1.36
C VAL A 65 4.63 9.73 1.47
N ASP A 66 3.36 10.04 1.73
CA ASP A 66 2.31 9.00 1.81
C ASP A 66 2.14 8.21 0.51
N LYS A 67 2.23 8.87 -0.65
CA LYS A 67 2.16 8.20 -1.96
C LYS A 67 3.37 7.30 -2.20
N GLU A 68 4.55 7.78 -1.85
CA GLU A 68 5.81 7.05 -2.01
C GLU A 68 5.84 5.82 -1.08
N GLU A 69 5.47 5.98 0.18
CA GLU A 69 5.34 4.87 1.13
C GLU A 69 4.32 3.82 0.66
N ASN A 70 3.15 4.25 0.17
CA ASN A 70 2.16 3.34 -0.40
C ASN A 70 2.66 2.66 -1.69
N HIS A 71 3.51 3.33 -2.46
CA HIS A 71 4.16 2.71 -3.61
C HIS A 71 5.15 1.63 -3.18
N GLN A 72 6.02 1.93 -2.21
CA GLN A 72 6.98 0.99 -1.64
C GLN A 72 6.30 -0.23 -1.03
N LEU A 73 5.23 -0.05 -0.25
CA LEU A 73 4.44 -1.15 0.32
C LEU A 73 3.80 -2.04 -0.75
N ARG A 74 3.32 -1.45 -1.85
CA ARG A 74 2.82 -2.23 -2.98
C ARG A 74 3.91 -3.04 -3.65
N LEU A 75 5.10 -2.48 -3.82
CA LEU A 75 6.24 -3.22 -4.38
C LEU A 75 6.62 -4.40 -3.48
N ILE A 76 6.69 -4.20 -2.16
CA ILE A 76 6.94 -5.28 -1.20
C ILE A 76 5.88 -6.40 -1.36
N ASN A 77 4.60 -6.05 -1.35
CA ASN A 77 3.51 -7.02 -1.49
C ASN A 77 3.51 -7.75 -2.85
N ILE A 78 3.68 -7.03 -3.96
CA ILE A 78 3.68 -7.60 -5.31
C ILE A 78 4.92 -8.46 -5.56
N SER A 79 6.07 -8.10 -4.97
CA SER A 79 7.31 -8.88 -5.12
C SER A 79 7.17 -10.32 -4.63
N ALA A 80 6.17 -10.61 -3.79
CA ALA A 80 5.88 -11.96 -3.38
C ALA A 80 5.48 -12.87 -4.54
N LEU A 81 4.88 -12.34 -5.62
CA LEU A 81 4.43 -13.09 -6.80
C LEU A 81 5.56 -13.78 -7.58
N VAL A 82 6.82 -13.42 -7.32
CA VAL A 82 7.99 -14.08 -7.93
C VAL A 82 8.02 -15.58 -7.61
N PHE A 83 7.29 -16.03 -6.59
CA PHE A 83 7.10 -17.44 -6.25
C PHE A 83 6.59 -18.31 -7.41
N ILE A 84 5.91 -17.72 -8.40
CA ILE A 84 5.38 -18.44 -9.56
C ILE A 84 6.51 -19.04 -10.41
N GLY A 85 7.65 -18.34 -10.52
CA GLY A 85 8.81 -18.80 -11.30
C GLY A 85 9.94 -19.36 -10.45
N ILE A 86 10.06 -18.94 -9.18
CA ILE A 86 11.19 -19.30 -8.31
C ILE A 86 10.66 -19.84 -6.97
N PRO A 87 11.00 -21.09 -6.58
CA PRO A 87 10.66 -21.61 -5.26
C PRO A 87 11.11 -20.68 -4.14
N PHE A 88 10.26 -20.47 -3.13
CA PHE A 88 10.52 -19.58 -1.99
C PHE A 88 10.76 -18.09 -2.34
N GLY A 89 10.54 -17.67 -3.60
CA GLY A 89 10.64 -16.27 -4.01
C GLY A 89 9.71 -15.33 -3.21
N ASN A 90 8.59 -15.85 -2.72
CA ASN A 90 7.67 -15.13 -1.84
C ASN A 90 8.28 -14.71 -0.48
N LEU A 91 9.42 -15.26 -0.08
CA LEU A 91 10.10 -14.88 1.16
C LEU A 91 11.25 -13.92 0.89
N PHE A 92 12.13 -14.27 -0.05
CA PHE A 92 13.36 -13.52 -0.31
C PHE A 92 13.09 -12.11 -0.85
N PHE A 93 12.22 -11.97 -1.84
CA PHE A 93 12.01 -10.68 -2.50
C PHE A 93 11.29 -9.65 -1.62
N PRO A 94 10.19 -10.00 -0.92
CA PRO A 94 9.55 -9.06 0.02
C PRO A 94 10.47 -8.64 1.16
N ILE A 95 11.25 -9.56 1.74
CA ILE A 95 12.21 -9.22 2.81
C ILE A 95 13.29 -8.27 2.29
N ALA A 96 13.88 -8.56 1.13
CA ALA A 96 14.91 -7.71 0.54
C ALA A 96 14.39 -6.28 0.26
N LEU A 97 13.18 -6.15 -0.31
CA LEU A 97 12.58 -4.84 -0.56
C LEU A 97 12.18 -4.13 0.73
N TRP A 98 11.68 -4.84 1.73
CA TRP A 98 11.37 -4.25 3.03
C TRP A 98 12.62 -3.70 3.71
N LEU A 99 13.73 -4.46 3.74
CA LEU A 99 15.01 -3.99 4.28
C LEU A 99 15.50 -2.71 3.57
N ARG A 100 15.20 -2.56 2.28
CA ARG A 100 15.53 -1.36 1.50
C ARG A 100 14.63 -0.16 1.82
N TYR A 101 13.34 -0.38 2.04
CA TYR A 101 12.32 0.69 2.16
C TYR A 101 11.86 1.01 3.58
N ARG A 102 12.24 0.22 4.60
CA ARG A 102 11.85 0.39 6.01
C ARG A 102 12.33 1.66 6.72
N LYS A 103 12.71 2.71 5.98
CA LYS A 103 13.17 4.00 6.52
C LYS A 103 12.06 4.79 7.21
N SER A 104 10.82 4.62 6.75
CA SER A 104 9.63 5.19 7.40
C SER A 104 9.04 4.19 8.39
N GLU A 105 8.61 4.68 9.56
CA GLU A 105 7.96 3.86 10.58
C GLU A 105 6.71 3.13 10.04
N LYS A 106 5.92 3.81 9.20
CA LYS A 106 4.73 3.24 8.56
C LYS A 106 5.11 2.09 7.63
N VAL A 107 6.16 2.26 6.83
CA VAL A 107 6.65 1.21 5.91
C VAL A 107 7.23 0.03 6.69
N ASP A 108 7.94 0.30 7.80
CA ASP A 108 8.48 -0.75 8.67
C ASP A 108 7.36 -1.60 9.28
N GLN A 109 6.37 -0.96 9.91
CA GLN A 109 5.25 -1.66 10.57
C GLN A 109 4.40 -2.46 9.58
N ILE A 110 3.96 -1.85 8.48
CA ILE A 110 3.12 -2.54 7.49
C ILE A 110 3.92 -3.61 6.75
N GLY A 111 5.18 -3.33 6.42
CA GLY A 111 6.07 -4.29 5.78
C GLY A 111 6.28 -5.56 6.62
N LYS A 112 6.42 -5.42 7.95
CA LYS A 112 6.48 -6.57 8.87
C LYS A 112 5.21 -7.41 8.82
N HIS A 113 4.03 -6.79 8.77
CA HIS A 113 2.77 -7.53 8.64
C HIS A 113 2.70 -8.34 7.34
N LEU A 114 3.11 -7.75 6.21
CA LEU A 114 3.18 -8.45 4.92
C LEU A 114 4.18 -9.61 4.95
N ILE A 115 5.35 -9.43 5.56
CA ILE A 115 6.36 -10.50 5.67
C ILE A 115 5.88 -11.61 6.61
N ASN A 116 5.31 -11.26 7.77
CA ASN A 116 4.76 -12.24 8.72
C ASN A 116 3.66 -13.10 8.07
N TYR A 117 2.83 -12.51 7.21
CA TYR A 117 1.91 -13.26 6.36
C TYR A 117 2.64 -14.29 5.50
N HIS A 118 3.63 -13.86 4.71
CA HIS A 118 4.34 -14.76 3.79
C HIS A 118 5.10 -15.88 4.51
N ILE A 119 5.68 -15.61 5.68
CA ILE A 119 6.31 -16.63 6.50
C ILE A 119 5.27 -17.65 6.98
N SER A 120 4.19 -17.17 7.59
CA SER A 120 3.12 -18.03 8.11
C SER A 120 2.50 -18.88 7.00
N TRP A 121 2.21 -18.26 5.85
CA TRP A 121 1.70 -18.92 4.66
C TRP A 121 2.64 -20.02 4.15
N THR A 122 3.94 -19.73 4.07
CA THR A 122 4.95 -20.70 3.61
C THR A 122 5.04 -21.91 4.54
N VAL A 123 5.00 -21.69 5.85
CA VAL A 123 5.01 -22.78 6.85
C VAL A 123 3.76 -23.64 6.71
N VAL A 124 2.57 -23.04 6.66
CA VAL A 124 1.29 -23.76 6.51
C VAL A 124 1.26 -24.59 5.23
N VAL A 125 1.64 -24.00 4.09
CA VAL A 125 1.67 -24.72 2.81
C VAL A 125 2.70 -25.84 2.83
N SER A 126 3.88 -25.62 3.43
CA SER A 126 4.91 -26.68 3.52
C SER A 126 4.42 -27.89 4.31
N ILE A 127 3.72 -27.67 5.43
CA ILE A 127 3.10 -28.74 6.22
C ILE A 127 2.01 -29.46 5.41
N LEU A 128 1.11 -28.72 4.75
CA LEU A 128 0.05 -29.31 3.94
C LEU A 128 0.59 -30.17 2.79
N LEU A 129 1.63 -29.67 2.10
CA LEU A 129 2.27 -30.41 1.01
C LEU A 129 2.97 -31.67 1.54
N ALA A 130 3.68 -31.59 2.67
CA ALA A 130 4.34 -32.73 3.29
C ALA A 130 3.35 -33.82 3.75
N VAL A 131 2.18 -33.43 4.27
CA VAL A 131 1.14 -34.37 4.75
C VAL A 131 0.35 -34.99 3.59
N SER A 132 0.23 -34.28 2.46
CA SER A 132 -0.62 -34.69 1.33
C SER A 132 -0.40 -36.11 0.79
N PRO A 133 0.83 -36.66 0.64
CA PRO A 133 1.02 -38.00 0.09
C PRO A 133 0.58 -39.08 1.07
N PHE A 134 0.69 -38.83 2.38
CA PHE A 134 0.22 -39.76 3.42
C PHE A 134 -1.31 -39.84 3.40
N VAL A 135 -1.98 -38.69 3.31
CA VAL A 135 -3.46 -38.62 3.20
C VAL A 135 -3.92 -39.31 1.92
N GLN A 136 -3.25 -39.07 0.80
CA GLN A 136 -3.55 -39.72 -0.47
C GLN A 136 -3.47 -41.25 -0.34
N LYS A 137 -2.42 -41.77 0.31
CA LYS A 137 -2.23 -43.21 0.52
C LYS A 137 -3.30 -43.81 1.44
N VAL A 138 -3.59 -43.16 2.57
CA VAL A 138 -4.57 -43.64 3.56
C VAL A 138 -5.98 -43.66 2.99
N LEU A 139 -6.36 -42.66 2.19
CA LEU A 139 -7.69 -42.57 1.59
C LEU A 139 -7.80 -43.35 0.25
N GLY A 140 -6.70 -43.93 -0.24
CA GLY A 140 -6.69 -44.68 -1.51
C GLY A 140 -7.08 -43.82 -2.72
N LEU A 141 -6.74 -42.52 -2.72
CA LEU A 141 -7.15 -41.60 -3.78
C LEU A 141 -6.41 -41.92 -5.10
N PRO A 142 -7.12 -42.00 -6.25
CA PRO A 142 -6.53 -42.37 -7.53
C PRO A 142 -5.78 -41.22 -8.22
N PHE A 143 -5.80 -40.02 -7.66
CA PHE A 143 -5.21 -38.80 -8.23
C PHE A 143 -4.14 -38.19 -7.31
N PRO A 144 -3.20 -37.40 -7.86
CA PRO A 144 -2.13 -36.77 -7.08
C PRO A 144 -2.67 -35.61 -6.23
N LEU A 145 -3.05 -35.87 -4.98
CA LEU A 145 -3.64 -34.88 -4.07
C LEU A 145 -2.75 -33.64 -3.90
N ILE A 146 -1.43 -33.84 -3.89
CA ILE A 146 -0.43 -32.77 -3.75
C ILE A 146 -0.60 -31.64 -4.79
N LEU A 147 -0.98 -31.96 -6.03
CA LEU A 147 -1.17 -30.97 -7.09
C LEU A 147 -2.39 -30.09 -6.84
N PHE A 148 -3.49 -30.67 -6.31
CA PHE A 148 -4.69 -29.92 -5.95
C PHE A 148 -4.43 -29.02 -4.75
N VAL A 149 -3.72 -29.52 -3.74
CA VAL A 149 -3.31 -28.72 -2.57
C VAL A 149 -2.46 -27.53 -3.02
N LEU A 150 -1.48 -27.76 -3.91
CA LEU A 150 -0.63 -26.70 -4.47
C LEU A 150 -1.45 -25.67 -5.26
N LEU A 151 -2.35 -26.12 -6.12
CA LEU A 151 -3.19 -25.24 -6.94
C LEU A 151 -4.07 -24.34 -6.08
N ILE A 152 -4.79 -24.93 -5.11
CA ILE A 152 -5.66 -24.20 -4.19
C ILE A 152 -4.84 -23.20 -3.37
N ALA A 153 -3.67 -23.62 -2.86
CA ALA A 153 -2.76 -22.75 -2.13
C ALA A 153 -2.32 -21.55 -3.00
N TYR A 154 -1.92 -21.78 -4.25
CA TYR A 154 -1.48 -20.70 -5.15
C TYR A 154 -2.62 -19.72 -5.46
N CYS A 155 -3.82 -20.22 -5.75
CA CYS A 155 -5.01 -19.39 -5.95
C CYS A 155 -5.32 -18.53 -4.71
N PHE A 156 -5.31 -19.13 -3.53
CA PHE A 156 -5.55 -18.41 -2.27
C PHE A 156 -4.47 -17.35 -2.01
N ASN A 157 -3.19 -17.67 -2.26
CA ASN A 157 -2.10 -16.73 -2.06
C ASN A 157 -2.21 -15.51 -2.97
N ILE A 158 -2.53 -15.73 -4.26
CA ILE A 158 -2.77 -14.64 -5.22
C ILE A 158 -3.96 -13.78 -4.77
N PHE A 159 -5.04 -14.41 -4.33
CA PHE A 159 -6.20 -13.69 -3.79
C PHE A 159 -5.84 -12.81 -2.59
N MET A 160 -5.05 -13.32 -1.64
CA MET A 160 -4.59 -12.56 -0.49
C MET A 160 -3.69 -11.38 -0.88
N ILE A 161 -2.74 -11.59 -1.79
CA ILE A 161 -1.88 -10.51 -2.33
C ILE A 161 -2.73 -9.41 -2.97
N ALA A 162 -3.76 -9.77 -3.74
CA ALA A 162 -4.69 -8.81 -4.33
C ALA A 162 -5.49 -8.05 -3.27
N ARG A 163 -5.99 -8.75 -2.24
CA ARG A 163 -6.67 -8.15 -1.07
C ARG A 163 -5.78 -7.14 -0.36
N PHE A 164 -4.51 -7.46 -0.14
CA PHE A 164 -3.54 -6.57 0.49
C PHE A 164 -3.24 -5.35 -0.38
N ALA A 165 -3.07 -5.52 -1.69
CA ALA A 165 -2.88 -4.39 -2.61
C ALA A 165 -4.07 -3.41 -2.55
N ILE A 166 -5.31 -3.93 -2.51
CA ILE A 166 -6.52 -3.11 -2.36
C ILE A 166 -6.55 -2.39 -1.00
N ALA A 167 -6.19 -3.08 0.09
CA ALA A 167 -6.15 -2.49 1.42
C ALA A 167 -5.13 -1.35 1.53
N ILE A 168 -3.92 -1.53 0.96
CA ILE A 168 -2.87 -0.50 0.91
C ILE A 168 -3.35 0.73 0.11
N ASN A 169 -3.99 0.53 -1.05
CA ASN A 169 -4.55 1.61 -1.85
C ASN A 169 -5.66 2.39 -1.12
N LYS A 170 -6.42 1.73 -0.24
CA LYS A 170 -7.49 2.33 0.55
C LYS A 170 -7.02 2.86 1.92
N GLY A 171 -5.73 2.73 2.26
CA GLY A 171 -5.19 3.09 3.58
C GLY A 171 -5.74 2.26 4.75
N LYS A 172 -6.33 1.08 4.48
CA LYS A 172 -6.96 0.23 5.50
C LYS A 172 -5.97 -0.79 6.07
N TYR A 173 -4.91 -0.28 6.71
CA TYR A 173 -3.76 -1.09 7.13
C TYR A 173 -4.08 -2.11 8.22
N GLU A 174 -5.10 -1.87 9.05
CA GLU A 174 -5.61 -2.82 10.06
C GLU A 174 -6.01 -4.17 9.44
N GLN A 175 -6.40 -4.19 8.17
CA GLN A 175 -6.78 -5.42 7.46
C GLN A 175 -5.59 -6.30 7.07
N LEU A 176 -4.37 -5.78 7.24
CA LEU A 176 -3.10 -6.47 7.00
C LEU A 176 -2.56 -7.11 8.27
N ALA A 177 -3.06 -6.70 9.45
CA ALA A 177 -2.62 -7.25 10.73
C ALA A 177 -3.07 -8.71 10.86
N ILE A 178 -2.10 -9.59 11.00
CA ILE A 178 -2.30 -10.99 11.33
C ILE A 178 -1.89 -11.14 12.80
N GLY A 179 -2.68 -11.90 13.57
CA GLY A 179 -2.46 -12.07 15.01
C GLY A 179 -1.11 -12.70 15.37
N PHE A 180 -0.40 -13.31 14.41
CA PHE A 180 0.89 -13.94 14.62
C PHE A 180 2.04 -12.99 14.21
N LYS A 181 2.87 -12.59 15.18
CA LYS A 181 4.03 -11.72 14.98
C LYS A 181 5.33 -12.52 15.10
N LEU A 182 6.07 -12.65 13.99
CA LEU A 182 7.40 -13.27 13.95
C LEU A 182 8.53 -12.22 13.86
N LEU A 183 8.19 -11.00 13.45
CA LEU A 183 9.02 -9.80 13.34
C LEU A 183 8.32 -8.60 13.98
#